data_AF-A0A3C0HK74-F1
#
_entry.id   AF-A0A3C0HK74-F1
#
_cell.length_a   1.000
_cell.length_b   1.000
_cell.length_c   1.000
_cell.angle_alpha   90.00
_cell.angle_beta   90.00
_cell.angle_gamma   90.00
#
_symmetry.space_group_name_H-M   'P 1'
#
loop_
_entity.id
_entity.type
_entity.pdbx_description
1 polymer ?
#
loop_
_entity_poly.entity_id
_entity_poly.type
_entity_poly.pdbx_seq_one_letter_code
_entity_poly.pdbx_strand_id
1 'polypeptide(L)'
;MAAWWDAVTAVMPWWAWALGAALAFAGFTFAWVSALAVLSAAGTHHGTLTPRQRRLARYASIASLAAVPLTAAVGLFALLAAAWALLA
;
A
#
# COMPACT_ATOMS: atom_id res chain seq x y z
N MET A 1 -11.91 5.74 23.80
CA MET A 1 -11.30 5.74 22.46
C MET A 1 -9.96 6.46 22.44
N ALA A 2 -9.81 7.60 23.12
CA ALA A 2 -8.52 8.30 23.23
C ALA A 2 -7.39 7.44 23.85
N ALA A 3 -7.64 6.78 25.00
CA ALA A 3 -6.59 6.06 25.73
C ALA A 3 -5.86 4.95 24.94
N TRP A 4 -6.54 4.23 24.04
CA TRP A 4 -5.88 3.21 23.23
C TRP A 4 -5.09 3.83 22.07
N TRP A 5 -5.56 4.95 21.52
CA TRP A 5 -4.90 5.68 20.45
C TRP A 5 -3.65 6.42 20.95
N ASP A 6 -3.71 6.96 22.15
CA ASP A 6 -2.56 7.54 22.85
C ASP A 6 -1.48 6.46 23.09
N ALA A 7 -1.89 5.26 23.53
CA ALA A 7 -0.96 4.15 23.71
C ALA A 7 -0.28 3.72 22.40
N VAL A 8 -1.03 3.70 21.28
CA VAL A 8 -0.48 3.36 19.96
C VAL A 8 0.48 4.42 19.45
N THR A 9 0.09 5.69 19.52
CA THR A 9 0.92 6.80 19.03
C THR A 9 2.19 6.97 19.85
N ALA A 10 2.18 6.60 21.14
CA ALA A 10 3.34 6.58 22.02
C ALA A 10 4.34 5.44 21.75
N VAL A 11 4.00 4.41 20.97
CA VAL A 11 4.90 3.27 20.67
C VAL A 11 6.19 3.72 19.98
N MET A 12 6.11 4.75 19.15
CA MET A 12 7.26 5.30 18.43
C MET A 12 7.14 6.82 18.31
N PRO A 13 8.26 7.56 18.19
CA PRO A 13 8.21 9.01 18.07
C PRO A 13 7.51 9.45 16.77
N TRP A 14 6.95 10.66 16.77
CA TRP A 14 6.17 11.20 15.64
C TRP A 14 6.91 11.14 14.30
N TRP A 15 8.24 11.32 14.29
CA TRP A 15 9.05 11.27 13.07
C TRP A 15 9.12 9.87 12.48
N ALA A 16 9.01 8.82 13.29
CA ALA A 16 8.99 7.44 12.83
C ALA A 16 7.67 7.12 12.13
N TRP A 17 6.55 7.63 12.67
CA TRP A 17 5.24 7.59 12.01
C TRP A 17 5.25 8.37 10.69
N ALA A 18 5.82 9.57 10.67
CA ALA A 18 5.92 10.38 9.45
C ALA A 18 6.78 9.69 8.37
N LEU A 19 7.89 9.08 8.76
CA LEU A 19 8.73 8.28 7.86
C LEU A 19 7.99 7.04 7.36
N GLY A 20 7.23 6.35 8.22
CA GLY A 20 6.36 5.25 7.84
C GLY A 20 5.30 5.66 6.81
N ALA A 21 4.68 6.82 7.00
CA ALA A 21 3.71 7.39 6.05
C ALA A 21 4.36 7.71 4.69
N ALA A 22 5.57 8.29 4.69
CA ALA A 22 6.32 8.58 3.46
C ALA A 22 6.71 7.30 2.71
N LEU A 23 7.19 6.28 3.42
CA LEU A 23 7.52 4.97 2.85
C LEU A 23 6.27 4.26 2.31
N ALA A 24 5.16 4.34 3.03
CA ALA A 24 3.89 3.79 2.58
C ALA A 24 3.36 4.51 1.32
N PHE A 25 3.55 5.83 1.21
CA PHE A 25 3.23 6.57 -0.01
C PHE A 25 4.08 6.13 -1.19
N ALA A 26 5.40 5.99 -1.02
CA ALA A 26 6.27 5.45 -2.05
C ALA A 26 5.85 4.02 -2.45
N GLY A 27 5.60 3.16 -1.47
CA GLY A 27 5.11 1.79 -1.69
C GLY A 27 3.78 1.75 -2.43
N PHE A 28 2.85 2.66 -2.11
CA PHE A 28 1.59 2.84 -2.81
C PHE A 28 1.81 3.22 -4.27
N THR A 29 2.69 4.19 -4.56
CA THR A 29 3.00 4.58 -5.94
C THR A 29 3.57 3.41 -6.74
N PHE A 30 4.52 2.65 -6.18
CA PHE A 30 5.07 1.47 -6.84
C PHE A 30 4.03 0.38 -7.06
N ALA A 31 3.19 0.10 -6.06
CA ALA A 31 2.11 -0.87 -6.16
C ALA A 31 1.10 -0.46 -7.23
N TRP A 32 0.73 0.82 -7.29
CA TRP A 32 -0.22 1.36 -8.26
C TRP A 32 0.31 1.27 -9.70
N VAL A 33 1.55 1.74 -9.93
CA VAL A 33 2.18 1.67 -11.26
C VAL A 33 2.34 0.21 -11.71
N SER A 34 2.77 -0.67 -10.81
CA SER A 34 2.91 -2.10 -11.10
C SER A 34 1.56 -2.75 -11.41
N ALA A 35 0.52 -2.42 -10.65
CA ALA A 35 -0.85 -2.89 -10.88
C ALA A 35 -1.34 -2.53 -12.28
N LEU A 36 -1.18 -1.26 -12.68
CA LEU A 36 -1.57 -0.78 -13.99
C LEU A 36 -0.80 -1.48 -15.10
N ALA A 37 0.52 -1.66 -14.94
CA ALA A 37 1.35 -2.36 -15.92
C ALA A 37 0.92 -3.82 -16.09
N VAL A 38 0.71 -4.54 -14.98
CA VAL A 38 0.27 -5.95 -14.99
C VAL A 38 -1.11 -6.09 -15.63
N LEU A 39 -2.06 -5.25 -15.25
CA LEU A 39 -3.43 -5.29 -15.79
C LEU A 39 -3.46 -4.92 -17.28
N SER A 40 -2.70 -3.90 -17.68
CA SER A 40 -2.55 -3.49 -19.08
C SER A 40 -1.97 -4.64 -19.91
N ALA A 41 -0.81 -5.19 -19.52
CA ALA A 41 -0.16 -6.27 -20.25
C ALA A 41 -1.01 -7.55 -20.31
N ALA A 42 -1.73 -7.88 -19.23
CA ALA A 42 -2.62 -9.03 -19.21
C ALA A 42 -3.84 -8.86 -20.14
N GLY A 43 -4.33 -7.63 -20.32
CA GLY A 43 -5.44 -7.30 -21.20
C GLY A 43 -5.04 -7.22 -22.68
N THR A 44 -3.95 -6.51 -22.98
CA THR A 44 -3.49 -6.29 -24.37
C THR A 44 -2.91 -7.54 -25.02
N HIS A 45 -2.25 -8.41 -24.25
CA HIS A 45 -1.57 -9.61 -24.75
C HIS A 45 -2.30 -10.92 -24.43
N HIS A 46 -3.56 -10.87 -23.97
CA HIS A 46 -4.27 -12.06 -23.48
C HIS A 46 -4.24 -13.26 -24.44
N GLY A 47 -4.36 -12.98 -25.74
CA GLY A 47 -4.34 -13.99 -26.81
C GLY A 47 -2.96 -14.56 -27.15
N THR A 48 -1.87 -13.87 -26.81
CA THR A 48 -0.49 -14.30 -27.09
C THR A 48 0.19 -14.95 -25.89
N LEU A 49 -0.39 -14.84 -24.69
CA LEU A 49 0.15 -15.45 -23.47
C LEU A 49 -0.08 -16.96 -23.44
N THR A 50 0.93 -17.69 -22.94
CA THR A 50 0.79 -19.11 -22.63
C THR A 50 -0.14 -19.34 -21.42
N PRO A 51 -0.70 -20.55 -21.22
CA PRO A 51 -1.52 -20.86 -20.05
C PRO A 51 -0.83 -20.60 -18.70
N ARG A 52 0.51 -20.77 -18.64
CA ARG A 52 1.31 -20.49 -17.44
C ARG A 52 1.44 -18.99 -17.18
N GLN A 53 1.68 -18.20 -18.22
CA GLN A 53 1.75 -16.74 -18.11
C GLN A 53 0.40 -16.13 -17.74
N ARG A 54 -0.72 -16.65 -18.25
CA ARG A 54 -2.06 -16.22 -17.84
C ARG A 54 -2.33 -16.45 -16.35
N ARG A 55 -1.88 -17.59 -15.80
CA ARG A 55 -1.98 -17.85 -14.36
C ARG A 55 -1.13 -16.87 -13.56
N LEU A 56 0.13 -16.64 -13.96
CA LEU A 56 1.00 -15.68 -13.31
C LEU A 56 0.40 -14.27 -13.33
N ALA A 57 -0.11 -13.83 -14.47
CA ALA A 57 -0.78 -12.55 -14.62
C ALA A 57 -1.99 -12.43 -13.68
N ARG A 58 -2.81 -13.48 -13.57
CA ARG A 58 -3.95 -13.50 -12.63
C ARG A 58 -3.50 -13.34 -11.17
N TYR A 59 -2.46 -14.06 -10.74
CA TYR A 59 -1.91 -13.90 -9.38
C TYR A 59 -1.32 -12.52 -9.16
N ALA A 60 -0.59 -11.98 -10.15
CA ALA A 60 -0.03 -10.64 -10.08
C ALA A 60 -1.13 -9.56 -10.00
N SER A 61 -2.24 -9.72 -10.72
CA SER A 61 -3.40 -8.82 -10.64
C SER A 61 -4.07 -8.88 -9.26
N ILE A 62 -4.25 -10.07 -8.69
CA ILE A 62 -4.82 -10.23 -7.33
C ILE A 62 -3.90 -9.58 -6.29
N ALA A 63 -2.59 -9.87 -6.36
CA ALA A 63 -1.61 -9.27 -5.46
C ALA A 63 -1.62 -7.74 -5.57
N SER A 64 -1.73 -7.20 -6.78
CA SER A 64 -1.81 -5.76 -7.04
C SER A 64 -3.08 -5.14 -6.47
N LEU A 65 -4.24 -5.80 -6.64
CA LEU A 65 -5.52 -5.34 -6.09
C LEU A 65 -5.54 -5.32 -4.57
N ALA A 66 -4.72 -6.14 -3.90
CA ALA A 66 -4.57 -6.13 -2.45
C ALA A 66 -3.49 -5.14 -1.97
N ALA A 67 -2.36 -5.04 -2.68
CA ALA A 67 -1.22 -4.23 -2.26
C ALA A 67 -1.54 -2.72 -2.25
N VAL A 68 -2.29 -2.24 -3.24
CA VAL A 68 -2.68 -0.81 -3.34
C VAL A 68 -3.51 -0.35 -2.14
N PRO A 69 -4.67 -0.94 -1.81
CA PRO A 69 -5.47 -0.49 -0.68
C PRO A 69 -4.75 -0.71 0.66
N LEU A 70 -3.94 -1.76 0.78
CA LEU A 70 -3.20 -2.06 2.00
C LEU A 70 -2.09 -1.03 2.27
N THR A 71 -1.30 -0.67 1.25
CA THR A 71 -0.29 0.39 1.37
C THR A 71 -0.91 1.76 1.65
N ALA A 72 -2.06 2.07 1.02
CA ALA A 72 -2.80 3.29 1.31
C ALA A 72 -3.32 3.33 2.76
N ALA A 73 -3.91 2.24 3.26
CA ALA A 73 -4.42 2.16 4.62
C ALA A 73 -3.31 2.30 5.67
N VAL A 74 -2.17 1.63 5.47
CA VAL A 74 -1.00 1.75 6.35
C VAL A 74 -0.44 3.17 6.33
N GLY A 75 -0.34 3.79 5.16
CA GLY A 75 0.14 5.18 5.04
C GLY A 75 -0.77 6.19 5.73
N LEU A 76 -2.10 6.04 5.56
CA LEU A 76 -3.08 6.89 6.20
C LEU A 76 -3.03 6.74 7.73
N PHE A 77 -2.94 5.51 8.23
CA PHE A 77 -2.81 5.23 9.66
C PHE A 77 -1.55 5.88 10.24
N ALA A 78 -0.40 5.73 9.58
CA ALA A 78 0.85 6.32 10.02
C ALA A 78 0.79 7.87 10.00
N LEU A 79 0.15 8.46 8.99
CA LEU A 79 -0.05 9.91 8.90
C LEU A 79 -0.93 10.43 10.04
N LEU A 80 -2.03 9.73 10.33
CA LEU A 80 -2.93 10.08 11.45
C LEU A 80 -2.22 9.95 12.80
N ALA A 81 -1.40 8.91 12.98
CA ALA A 81 -0.60 8.72 14.18
C ALA A 81 0.45 9.84 14.37
N ALA A 82 1.13 10.24 13.29
CA ALA A 82 2.07 11.36 13.31
C ALA A 82 1.37 12.69 13.64
N ALA A 83 0.22 12.95 13.01
CA ALA A 83 -0.57 14.16 13.25
C ALA A 83 -1.05 14.23 14.70
N TRP A 84 -1.54 13.12 15.26
CA TRP A 84 -1.94 13.06 16.66
C TRP A 84 -0.79 13.34 17.61
N ALA A 85 0.37 12.69 17.41
CA ALA A 85 1.55 12.89 18.24
C ALA A 85 2.15 14.30 18.17
N LEU A 86 1.84 15.08 17.14
CA LEU A 86 2.23 16.49 17.01
C LEU A 86 1.22 17.47 17.62
N LEU A 87 -0.04 17.04 17.79
CA LEU A 87 -1.14 17.86 18.31
C LEU A 87 -1.41 17.63 19.81
N ALA A 88 -1.04 16.45 20.33
CA ALA A 88 -1.11 16.09 21.75
C ALA A 88 0.06 16.70 22.54
#